data_AF-A0A2L1UZ16-F1
#
_entry.id   AF-A0A2L1UZ16-F1
#
_cell.length_a   1.000
_cell.length_b   1.000
_cell.length_c   1.000
_cell.angle_alpha   90.00
_cell.angle_beta   90.00
_cell.angle_gamma   90.00
#
_symmetry.space_group_name_H-M   'P 1'
#
loop_
_entity.id
_entity.type
_entity.pdbx_description
1 polymer ?
#
loop_
_entity_poly.entity_id
_entity_poly.type
_entity_poly.pdbx_seq_one_letter_code
_entity_poly.pdbx_strand_id
1 'polypeptide(L)'
;MGGSVKVKIGGREFASKKGAVSYYMDLREAVKETGPLKDGEFFEELQDLYLRYCEATKFALNGRVIYGFGVDYEPRQSGQTWASHLCYWVHFSPKQKLSFSVREAVDAIVKAEAGDKL
;
A
#
# COMPACT_ATOMS: atom_id res chain seq x y z
N MET A 1 -9.72 -20.19 15.46
CA MET A 1 -9.57 -20.64 14.05
C MET A 1 -10.00 -19.49 13.16
N GLY A 2 -9.06 -18.70 12.65
CA GLY A 2 -9.34 -17.49 11.88
C GLY A 2 -9.65 -17.86 10.43
N GLY A 3 -10.90 -17.71 10.00
CA GLY A 3 -11.27 -17.87 8.60
C GLY A 3 -10.42 -16.94 7.72
N SER A 4 -9.98 -17.44 6.57
CA SER A 4 -9.30 -16.62 5.57
C SER A 4 -10.23 -15.47 5.16
N VAL A 5 -9.95 -14.26 5.67
CA VAL A 5 -10.71 -13.08 5.29
C VAL A 5 -10.36 -12.76 3.85
N LYS A 6 -11.37 -12.85 2.97
CA LYS A 6 -11.27 -12.40 1.59
C LYS A 6 -11.05 -10.90 1.60
N VAL A 7 -10.12 -10.42 0.77
CA VAL A 7 -9.78 -9.01 0.69
C VAL A 7 -9.98 -8.57 -0.75
N LYS A 8 -10.72 -7.49 -0.97
CA LYS A 8 -10.90 -6.91 -2.30
C LYS A 8 -10.19 -5.56 -2.34
N ILE A 9 -9.21 -5.41 -3.23
CA ILE A 9 -8.42 -4.18 -3.43
C ILE A 9 -8.34 -3.91 -4.92
N GLY A 10 -8.67 -2.69 -5.34
CA GLY A 10 -8.53 -2.24 -6.73
C GLY A 10 -9.25 -3.12 -7.75
N GLY A 11 -10.42 -3.66 -7.39
CA GLY A 11 -11.18 -4.58 -8.24
C GLY A 11 -10.73 -6.04 -8.18
N ARG A 12 -9.53 -6.33 -7.66
CA ARG A 12 -9.00 -7.69 -7.48
C ARG A 12 -9.47 -8.30 -6.16
N GLU A 13 -10.04 -9.50 -6.23
CA GLU A 13 -10.38 -10.30 -5.04
C GLU A 13 -9.24 -11.26 -4.70
N PHE A 14 -8.78 -11.19 -3.45
CA PHE A 14 -7.78 -12.07 -2.89
C PHE A 14 -8.43 -13.05 -1.92
N ALA A 15 -8.09 -14.33 -2.05
CA ALA A 15 -8.59 -15.38 -1.18
C ALA A 15 -8.13 -15.22 0.29
N SER A 16 -7.08 -14.44 0.55
CA SER A 16 -6.60 -14.14 1.89
C SER A 16 -5.80 -12.84 1.94
N LYS A 17 -5.73 -12.24 3.13
CA LYS A 17 -4.79 -11.14 3.44
C LYS A 17 -3.34 -11.46 3.03
N LYS A 18 -2.87 -12.68 3.30
CA LYS A 18 -1.50 -13.08 2.96
C LYS A 18 -1.28 -13.09 1.45
N GLY A 19 -2.29 -13.54 0.68
CA GLY A 19 -2.26 -13.52 -0.78
C GLY A 19 -2.17 -12.10 -1.33
N ALA A 20 -2.98 -11.18 -0.79
CA ALA A 20 -2.90 -9.75 -1.16
C ALA A 20 -1.52 -9.17 -0.88
N VAL A 21 -1.00 -9.36 0.34
CA VAL A 21 0.31 -8.83 0.72
C VAL A 21 1.44 -9.40 -0.14
N SER A 22 1.44 -10.71 -0.40
CA SER A 22 2.46 -11.35 -1.26
C SER A 22 2.44 -10.73 -2.64
N TYR A 23 1.27 -10.65 -3.28
CA TYR A 23 1.12 -10.13 -4.63
C TYR A 23 1.80 -8.76 -4.83
N TYR A 24 1.53 -7.79 -3.96
CA TYR A 24 2.19 -6.48 -4.01
C TYR A 24 3.68 -6.53 -3.63
N MET A 25 4.08 -7.40 -2.69
CA MET A 25 5.49 -7.57 -2.32
C MET A 25 6.32 -8.16 -3.45
N ASP A 26 5.76 -9.07 -4.24
CA ASP A 26 6.40 -9.69 -5.40
C ASP A 26 6.54 -8.67 -6.56
N LEU A 27 5.57 -7.77 -6.74
CA LEU A 27 5.61 -6.74 -7.79
C LEU A 27 6.57 -5.58 -7.51
N ARG A 28 7.01 -5.38 -6.27
CA ARG A 28 7.75 -4.17 -5.88
C ARG A 28 9.07 -4.01 -6.65
N GLU A 29 9.72 -5.11 -7.00
CA GLU A 29 10.98 -5.09 -7.74
C GLU A 29 10.74 -4.63 -9.18
N ALA A 30 9.73 -5.17 -9.85
CA ALA A 30 9.33 -4.75 -11.20
C ALA A 30 8.93 -3.26 -11.24
N VAL A 31 8.22 -2.76 -10.22
CA VAL A 31 7.87 -1.33 -10.12
C VAL A 31 9.11 -0.47 -9.94
N LYS A 32 10.06 -0.92 -9.12
CA LYS A 32 11.33 -0.20 -8.94
C LYS A 32 12.09 -0.09 -10.26
N GLU A 33 12.15 -1.18 -11.02
CA GLU A 33 12.85 -1.22 -12.32
C GLU A 33 12.15 -0.36 -13.39
N THR A 34 10.82 -0.39 -13.41
CA THR A 34 10.01 0.38 -14.38
C THR A 34 9.95 1.87 -14.04
N GLY A 35 10.09 2.21 -12.75
CA GLY A 35 9.95 3.57 -12.25
C GLY A 35 8.54 3.89 -11.75
N PRO A 36 8.27 5.16 -11.38
CA PRO A 36 7.00 5.54 -10.77
C PRO A 36 5.84 5.38 -11.76
N LEU A 37 4.87 4.57 -11.37
CA LEU A 37 3.59 4.36 -12.02
C LEU A 37 2.76 5.64 -11.87
N LYS A 38 2.25 6.18 -12.97
CA LYS A 38 1.38 7.37 -12.98
C LYS A 38 0.00 7.10 -13.54
N ASP A 39 -0.17 5.96 -14.20
CA ASP A 39 -1.37 5.56 -14.92
C ASP A 39 -1.35 4.03 -15.14
N GLY A 40 -2.50 3.48 -15.53
CA GLY A 40 -2.71 2.05 -15.78
C GLY A 40 -3.38 1.29 -14.64
N GLU A 41 -3.78 0.04 -14.93
CA GLU A 41 -4.57 -0.79 -14.02
C GLU A 41 -3.89 -0.96 -12.65
N PHE A 42 -2.57 -1.14 -12.63
CA PHE A 42 -1.83 -1.31 -11.38
C PHE A 42 -1.69 0.01 -10.59
N PHE A 43 -1.65 1.17 -11.27
CA PHE A 43 -1.73 2.46 -10.60
C PHE A 43 -3.08 2.64 -9.92
N GLU A 44 -4.18 2.33 -10.62
CA GLU A 44 -5.53 2.40 -10.07
C GLU A 44 -5.70 1.43 -8.89
N GLU A 45 -5.10 0.24 -8.96
CA GLU A 45 -5.11 -0.74 -7.89
C GLU A 45 -4.38 -0.24 -6.62
N LEU A 46 -3.19 0.35 -6.79
CA LEU A 46 -2.43 0.96 -5.69
C LEU A 46 -3.13 2.22 -5.14
N GLN A 47 -3.81 2.97 -5.99
CA GLN A 47 -4.61 4.12 -5.57
C GLN A 47 -5.76 3.68 -4.67
N ASP A 48 -6.55 2.68 -5.07
CA ASP A 48 -7.62 2.14 -4.23
C ASP A 48 -7.06 1.59 -2.91
N LEU A 49 -5.97 0.83 -2.95
CA LEU A 49 -5.28 0.33 -1.73
C LEU A 49 -4.94 1.48 -0.77
N TYR A 50 -4.31 2.53 -1.28
CA TYR A 50 -3.85 3.65 -0.45
C TYR A 50 -5.01 4.50 0.07
N LEU A 51 -6.03 4.75 -0.74
CA LEU A 51 -7.22 5.50 -0.34
C LEU A 51 -7.98 4.78 0.77
N ARG A 52 -8.20 3.46 0.64
CA ARG A 52 -8.86 2.67 1.70
C ARG A 52 -8.01 2.57 2.95
N TYR A 53 -6.69 2.48 2.81
CA TYR A 53 -5.79 2.57 3.96
C TYR A 53 -5.94 3.90 4.69
N CYS A 54 -6.00 5.02 3.95
CA CYS A 54 -6.22 6.33 4.54
C CYS A 54 -7.57 6.42 5.26
N GLU A 55 -8.63 5.89 4.67
CA GLU A 55 -9.95 5.84 5.30
C GLU A 55 -9.95 5.01 6.59
N ALA A 56 -9.32 3.83 6.55
CA ALA A 56 -9.22 2.91 7.68
C ALA A 56 -8.38 3.49 8.84
N THR A 57 -7.31 4.23 8.52
CA THR A 57 -6.43 4.86 9.51
C THR A 57 -6.82 6.29 9.88
N LYS A 58 -7.91 6.81 9.29
CA LYS A 58 -8.31 8.23 9.38
C LYS A 58 -7.18 9.18 8.99
N PHE A 59 -6.28 8.73 8.11
CA PHE A 59 -5.20 9.56 7.59
C PHE A 59 -5.78 10.58 6.60
N ALA A 60 -5.70 11.85 6.96
CA ALA A 60 -6.23 12.92 6.14
C ALA A 60 -5.30 13.25 4.97
N LEU A 61 -5.80 13.11 3.73
CA LEU A 61 -5.07 13.56 2.54
C LEU A 61 -4.92 15.09 2.51
N ASN A 62 -5.76 15.86 3.22
CA ASN A 62 -5.65 17.32 3.34
C ASN A 62 -5.55 18.03 1.98
N GLY A 63 -6.32 17.57 0.98
CA GLY A 63 -6.29 18.12 -0.38
C GLY A 63 -5.07 17.73 -1.22
N ARG A 64 -4.20 16.83 -0.71
CA ARG A 64 -3.10 16.27 -1.49
C ARG A 64 -3.64 15.37 -2.59
N VAL A 65 -3.18 15.61 -3.82
CA VAL A 65 -3.53 14.80 -4.98
C VAL A 65 -2.43 13.78 -5.21
N ILE A 66 -2.81 12.50 -5.26
CA ILE A 66 -1.91 11.41 -5.64
C ILE A 66 -1.68 11.50 -7.15
N TYR A 67 -0.42 11.60 -7.58
CA TYR A 67 -0.06 11.65 -9.00
C TYR A 67 0.85 10.51 -9.44
N GLY A 68 1.25 9.65 -8.51
CA GLY A 68 2.08 8.49 -8.84
C GLY A 68 2.35 7.58 -7.65
N PHE A 69 2.78 6.36 -7.96
CA PHE A 69 3.31 5.39 -7.00
C PHE A 69 4.65 4.88 -7.48
N GLY A 70 5.62 4.79 -6.59
CA GLY A 70 6.92 4.21 -6.88
C GLY A 70 7.31 3.20 -5.82
N VAL A 71 8.40 2.49 -6.07
CA VAL A 71 9.06 1.67 -5.04
C VAL A 71 10.48 2.16 -4.91
N ASP A 72 10.90 2.42 -3.68
CA ASP A 72 12.25 2.84 -3.38
C ASP A 72 12.70 2.32 -2.02
N TYR A 73 14.01 2.29 -1.82
CA TYR A 73 14.59 1.89 -0.55
C TYR A 73 14.29 2.94 0.52
N GLU A 74 13.67 2.50 1.60
CA GLU A 74 13.61 3.25 2.84
C GLU A 74 14.78 2.82 3.72
N PRO A 75 15.80 3.67 3.93
CA PRO A 75 16.86 3.37 4.88
C PRO A 75 16.28 3.44 6.29
N ARG A 76 16.29 2.30 6.99
CA ARG A 76 15.97 2.25 8.41
C ARG A 76 17.23 1.96 9.20
N GLN A 77 17.49 2.82 10.18
CA GLN A 77 18.48 2.55 11.20
C GLN A 77 17.81 1.78 12.34
N SER A 78 18.26 0.56 12.59
CA SER A 78 17.87 -0.21 13.77
C SER A 78 19.11 -0.40 14.65
N GLY A 79 19.27 0.46 15.66
CA GLY A 79 20.47 0.49 16.50
C GLY A 79 21.72 0.87 15.71
N GLN A 80 22.70 -0.03 15.64
CA GLN A 80 23.96 0.14 14.90
C GLN A 80 23.89 -0.39 13.45
N THR A 81 22.80 -1.05 13.06
CA THR A 81 22.67 -1.67 11.73
C THR A 81 21.81 -0.81 10.82
N TRP A 82 22.34 -0.52 9.63
CA TRP A 82 21.59 0.07 8.54
C TRP A 82 21.01 -1.03 7.67
N ALA A 83 19.68 -1.05 7.53
CA ALA A 83 18.99 -1.94 6.61
C ALA A 83 18.07 -1.11 5.70
N SER A 84 18.16 -1.37 4.41
CA SER A 84 17.29 -0.74 3.41
C SER A 84 16.22 -1.73 3.00
N HIS A 85 14.95 -1.36 3.19
CA HIS A 85 13.82 -2.17 2.76
C HIS A 85 13.13 -1.52 1.58
N LEU A 86 12.73 -2.31 0.58
CA LEU A 86 11.91 -1.83 -0.53
C LEU A 86 10.49 -1.59 -0.01
N CYS A 87 10.09 -0.32 -0.04
CA CYS A 87 8.77 0.15 0.36
C CYS A 87 8.07 0.81 -0.82
N TYR A 88 6.75 0.79 -0.80
CA TYR A 88 5.96 1.58 -1.73
C TYR A 88 5.95 3.03 -1.26
N TRP A 89 6.06 3.94 -2.23
CA TRP A 89 6.02 5.38 -2.04
C TRP A 89 4.85 5.92 -2.83
N VAL A 90 3.98 6.65 -2.16
CA VAL A 90 2.94 7.44 -2.82
C VAL A 90 3.49 8.84 -3.08
N HIS A 91 3.26 9.35 -4.29
CA HIS A 91 3.70 10.66 -4.74
C HIS A 91 2.51 11.63 -4.75
N PHE A 92 2.63 12.73 -4.03
CA PHE A 92 1.61 13.77 -3.86
C PHE A 92 2.02 15.11 -4.44
N SER A 93 1.05 15.84 -4.99
CA SER A 93 1.21 17.24 -5.37
C SER A 93 0.80 18.17 -4.21
N PRO A 94 1.59 19.23 -3.87
CA PRO A 94 2.88 19.61 -4.47
C PRO A 94 4.08 18.86 -3.84
N LYS A 95 4.82 18.11 -4.68
CA LYS A 95 6.13 17.44 -4.42
C LYS A 95 6.35 16.85 -3.01
N GLN A 96 5.38 16.11 -2.49
CA GLN A 96 5.59 15.26 -1.31
C GLN A 96 5.61 13.80 -1.73
N LYS A 97 6.38 12.97 -1.04
CA LYS A 97 6.25 11.51 -1.13
C LYS A 97 6.21 10.92 0.26
N LEU A 98 5.35 9.92 0.45
CA LEU A 98 5.27 9.18 1.71
C LEU A 98 5.47 7.71 1.43
N SER A 99 6.30 7.06 2.22
CA SER A 99 6.37 5.61 2.23
C SER A 99 5.14 5.05 2.93
N PHE A 100 4.68 3.89 2.48
CA PHE A 100 3.69 3.12 3.21
C PHE A 100 3.97 1.63 3.09
N SER A 101 3.56 0.90 4.12
CA SER A 101 3.68 -0.55 4.19
C SER A 101 2.41 -1.19 3.64
N VAL A 102 2.51 -1.96 2.56
CA VAL A 102 1.38 -2.74 2.04
C VAL A 102 0.82 -3.66 3.12
N ARG A 103 1.67 -4.27 3.93
CA ARG A 103 1.23 -5.17 5.00
C ARG A 103 0.31 -4.46 5.99
N GLU A 104 0.65 -3.23 6.37
CA GLU A 104 -0.15 -2.41 7.27
C GLU A 104 -1.41 -1.89 6.57
N ALA A 105 -1.30 -1.50 5.29
CA ALA A 105 -2.44 -1.08 4.49
C ALA A 105 -3.52 -2.16 4.43
N VAL A 106 -3.14 -3.37 4.04
CA VAL A 106 -4.06 -4.51 3.97
C VAL A 106 -4.61 -4.88 5.36
N ASP A 107 -3.78 -4.83 6.42
CA ASP A 107 -4.26 -5.09 7.79
C ASP A 107 -5.30 -4.09 8.25
N ALA A 108 -5.04 -2.79 8.06
CA ALA A 108 -5.95 -1.73 8.44
C ALA A 108 -7.28 -1.83 7.69
N ILE A 109 -7.25 -2.11 6.39
CA ILE A 109 -8.46 -2.32 5.57
C ILE A 109 -9.25 -3.51 6.10
N VAL A 110 -8.61 -4.67 6.27
CA VAL A 110 -9.27 -5.87 6.81
C VAL A 110 -9.88 -5.62 8.18
N LYS A 111 -9.18 -4.87 9.04
CA LYS A 111 -9.66 -4.53 10.38
C LYS A 111 -10.84 -3.57 10.32
N ALA A 112 -10.81 -2.57 9.43
CA ALA A 112 -11.93 -1.64 9.23
C ALA A 112 -13.18 -2.37 8.72
N GLU A 113 -13.03 -3.22 7.70
CA GLU A 113 -14.11 -4.05 7.15
C GLU A 113 -14.70 -5.04 8.17
N ALA A 114 -13.87 -5.56 9.08
CA ALA A 114 -14.33 -6.43 10.16
C ALA A 114 -15.06 -5.66 11.28
N GLY A 115 -14.72 -4.38 11.48
CA GLY A 115 -15.32 -3.50 12.49
C GLY A 115 -16.63 -2.83 12.07
N ASP A 116 -16.90 -2.71 10.77
CA ASP A 116 -18.12 -2.12 10.20
C ASP A 116 -19.36 -3.06 10.27
N LYS A 117 -19.18 -4.30 10.71
CA LYS A 117 -20.26 -5.30 10.85
C LYS A 117 -21.06 -5.25 12.16
N LEU A 118 -21.18 -4.08 12.80
CA LEU A 118 -21.90 -3.91 14.08
C LEU A 118 -23.16 -3.06 13.94
#